data_AF-A0A9X2AVJ4-F1
#
_entry.id   AF-A0A9X2AVJ4-F1
#
_cell.length_a   1.000
_cell.length_b   1.000
_cell.length_c   1.000
_cell.angle_alpha   90.00
_cell.angle_beta   90.00
_cell.angle_gamma   90.00
#
_symmetry.space_group_name_H-M   'P 1'
#
loop_
_entity.id
_entity.type
_entity.pdbx_description
1 polymer ?
#
loop_
_entity_poly.entity_id
_entity_poly.type
_entity_poly.pdbx_seq_one_letter_code
_entity_poly.pdbx_strand_id
1 'polypeptide(L)'
;MSQMTTQQERALAIFKSNIHLPHGGFHKLIVELCKEFQLPFPKVRAAVKNGQKVIESNIRSNDDLIDESTLSQQHWLSIINAELSELAKDNKPVIETLQSSDIYQRFTVALAQPLLSESDREQHYALLCDVYEFQVYKPLTSMLHTTTLFWEISNDLDLVNEQILPKFSDYPQHVLAIEHILALKQQLMDKPLV
;
A
#
# COMPACT_ATOMS: atom_id res chain seq x y z
N MET A 1 7.26 -27.23 27.31
CA MET A 1 6.56 -27.34 26.01
C MET A 1 5.81 -28.65 26.04
N SER A 2 4.47 -28.62 26.02
CA SER A 2 3.67 -29.85 25.96
C SER A 2 3.90 -30.52 24.60
N GLN A 3 4.04 -31.85 24.57
CA GLN A 3 4.12 -32.58 23.31
C GLN A 3 2.77 -32.48 22.60
N MET A 4 2.79 -32.15 21.30
CA MET A 4 1.58 -32.15 20.48
C MET A 4 1.04 -33.58 20.34
N THR A 5 -0.28 -33.71 20.25
CA THR A 5 -0.89 -35.01 19.95
C THR A 5 -0.70 -35.35 18.46
N THR A 6 -0.71 -36.64 18.12
CA THR A 6 -0.63 -37.10 16.72
C THR A 6 -1.73 -36.48 15.84
N GLN A 7 -2.90 -36.20 16.42
CA GLN A 7 -4.01 -35.54 15.73
C GLN A 7 -3.68 -34.08 15.39
N GLN A 8 -3.07 -33.35 16.32
CA GLN A 8 -2.65 -31.96 16.10
C GLN A 8 -1.51 -31.88 15.07
N GLU A 9 -0.56 -32.83 15.11
CA GLU A 9 0.50 -32.94 14.09
C GLU A 9 -0.08 -33.19 12.69
N ARG A 10 -1.06 -34.10 12.59
CA ARG A 10 -1.75 -34.39 11.33
C ARG A 10 -2.53 -33.17 10.81
N ALA A 11 -3.26 -32.47 11.68
CA ALA A 11 -3.99 -31.27 11.31
C ALA A 11 -3.05 -30.14 10.82
N LEU A 12 -1.90 -29.94 11.49
CA LEU A 12 -0.87 -29.00 11.03
C LEU A 12 -0.32 -29.37 9.65
N ALA A 13 -0.05 -30.66 9.41
CA ALA A 13 0.47 -31.12 8.13
C ALA A 13 -0.55 -30.89 7.00
N ILE A 14 -1.83 -31.21 7.24
CA ILE A 14 -2.93 -30.95 6.29
C ILE A 14 -3.04 -29.46 5.99
N PHE A 15 -3.09 -28.62 7.02
CA PHE A 15 -3.18 -27.17 6.85
C PHE A 15 -2.02 -26.61 6.02
N LYS A 16 -0.77 -26.99 6.34
CA LYS A 16 0.42 -26.55 5.60
C LYS A 16 0.40 -27.00 4.14
N SER A 17 -0.11 -28.19 3.86
CA SER A 17 -0.31 -28.69 2.50
C SER A 17 -1.37 -27.87 1.76
N ASN A 18 -2.47 -27.51 2.43
CA ASN A 18 -3.59 -26.78 1.84
C ASN A 18 -3.27 -25.32 1.52
N ILE A 19 -2.38 -24.67 2.28
CA ILE A 19 -1.96 -23.28 2.02
C ILE A 19 -0.74 -23.19 1.09
N HIS A 20 -0.31 -24.30 0.49
CA HIS A 20 0.79 -24.28 -0.47
C HIS A 20 0.34 -23.58 -1.76
N LEU A 21 1.03 -22.51 -2.14
CA LEU A 21 0.70 -21.69 -3.30
C LEU A 21 1.73 -21.90 -4.43
N PRO A 22 1.32 -22.41 -5.62
CA PRO A 22 2.23 -22.54 -6.76
C PRO A 22 2.51 -21.17 -7.45
N HIS A 23 3.56 -21.09 -8.26
CA HIS A 23 3.85 -19.97 -9.20
C HIS A 23 3.76 -18.53 -8.60
N GLY A 24 4.66 -18.20 -7.68
CA GLY A 24 4.78 -16.85 -7.07
C GLY A 24 4.45 -16.80 -5.57
N GLY A 25 3.85 -17.87 -5.04
CA GLY A 25 3.76 -18.14 -3.61
C GLY A 25 3.08 -17.04 -2.79
N PHE A 26 3.48 -16.92 -1.52
CA PHE A 26 2.99 -15.89 -0.60
C PHE A 26 3.26 -14.46 -1.07
N HIS A 27 4.36 -14.23 -1.81
CA HIS A 27 4.70 -12.89 -2.29
C HIS A 27 3.65 -12.38 -3.27
N LYS A 28 3.29 -13.19 -4.28
CA LYS A 28 2.23 -12.84 -5.24
C LYS A 28 0.90 -12.59 -4.55
N LEU A 29 0.52 -13.45 -3.59
CA LEU A 29 -0.69 -13.26 -2.79
C LEU A 29 -0.67 -11.91 -2.06
N ILE A 30 0.43 -11.57 -1.39
CA ILE A 30 0.57 -10.31 -0.66
C ILE A 30 0.44 -9.12 -1.63
N VAL A 31 1.06 -9.18 -2.80
CA VAL A 31 0.98 -8.10 -3.80
C VAL A 31 -0.47 -7.89 -4.27
N GLU A 32 -1.19 -8.95 -4.60
CA GLU A 32 -2.59 -8.83 -5.03
C GLU A 32 -3.49 -8.29 -3.89
N LEU A 33 -3.26 -8.73 -2.65
CA LEU A 33 -3.96 -8.18 -1.48
C LEU A 33 -3.60 -6.71 -1.21
N CYS A 34 -2.37 -6.27 -1.48
CA CYS A 34 -2.01 -4.85 -1.39
C CYS A 34 -2.82 -3.99 -2.37
N LYS A 35 -3.05 -4.51 -3.58
CA LYS A 35 -3.88 -3.84 -4.59
C LYS A 35 -5.36 -3.84 -4.19
N GLU A 36 -5.88 -4.99 -3.76
CA GLU A 36 -7.30 -5.13 -3.41
C GLU A 36 -7.69 -4.21 -2.24
N PHE A 37 -6.90 -4.23 -1.17
CA PHE A 37 -7.20 -3.47 0.04
C PHE A 37 -6.56 -2.08 0.07
N GLN A 38 -5.75 -1.74 -0.93
CA GLN A 38 -4.96 -0.50 -1.00
C GLN A 38 -4.15 -0.27 0.30
N LEU A 39 -3.44 -1.31 0.76
CA LEU A 39 -2.67 -1.30 2.00
C LEU A 39 -1.16 -1.47 1.74
N PRO A 40 -0.28 -0.87 2.58
CA PRO A 40 1.16 -1.09 2.50
C PRO A 40 1.57 -2.56 2.66
N PHE A 41 2.60 -2.98 1.91
CA PHE A 41 3.11 -4.35 1.92
C PHE A 41 3.41 -4.90 3.33
N PRO A 42 4.03 -4.14 4.26
CA PRO A 42 4.27 -4.65 5.61
C PRO A 42 3.01 -4.99 6.40
N LYS A 43 1.93 -4.20 6.24
CA LYS A 43 0.64 -4.46 6.90
C LYS A 43 -0.01 -5.72 6.35
N VAL A 44 -0.04 -5.87 5.02
CA VAL A 44 -0.61 -7.05 4.37
C VAL A 44 0.18 -8.32 4.70
N ARG A 45 1.51 -8.26 4.65
CA ARG A 45 2.38 -9.36 5.07
C ARG A 45 2.13 -9.76 6.53
N ALA A 46 1.88 -8.80 7.42
CA ALA A 46 1.57 -9.09 8.81
C ALA A 46 0.23 -9.84 8.94
N ALA A 47 -0.82 -9.39 8.25
CA ALA A 47 -2.12 -10.05 8.26
C ALA A 47 -2.06 -11.50 7.72
N VAL A 48 -1.35 -11.73 6.62
CA VAL A 48 -1.11 -13.09 6.08
C VAL A 48 -0.43 -14.00 7.12
N LYS A 49 0.59 -13.49 7.81
CA LYS A 49 1.29 -14.21 8.88
C LYS A 49 0.39 -14.44 10.10
N ASN A 50 -0.44 -13.48 10.46
CA ASN A 50 -1.37 -13.58 11.58
C ASN A 50 -2.47 -14.60 11.31
N GLY A 51 -3.07 -14.59 10.11
CA GLY A 51 -4.06 -15.60 9.70
C GLY A 51 -3.52 -17.02 9.79
N GLN A 52 -2.26 -17.25 9.40
CA GLN A 52 -1.60 -18.55 9.58
C GLN A 52 -1.45 -18.90 11.07
N LYS A 53 -0.98 -17.96 11.90
CA LYS A 53 -0.80 -18.17 13.34
C LYS A 53 -2.11 -18.47 14.06
N VAL A 54 -3.22 -17.84 13.68
CA VAL A 54 -4.54 -18.07 14.28
C VAL A 54 -4.94 -19.53 14.12
N ILE A 55 -4.83 -20.08 12.91
CA ILE A 55 -5.14 -21.48 12.64
C ILE A 55 -4.15 -22.41 13.36
N GLU A 56 -2.84 -22.13 13.31
CA GLU A 56 -1.84 -22.93 14.04
C GLU A 56 -2.06 -22.91 15.55
N SER A 57 -2.48 -21.78 16.12
CA SER A 57 -2.78 -21.66 17.54
C SER A 57 -4.03 -22.46 17.91
N ASN A 58 -5.09 -22.38 17.09
CA ASN A 58 -6.30 -23.17 17.27
C ASN A 58 -5.97 -24.67 17.25
N ILE A 59 -5.16 -25.12 16.28
CA ILE A 59 -4.73 -26.52 16.21
C ILE A 59 -3.98 -26.97 17.45
N ARG A 60 -3.13 -26.11 18.04
CA ARG A 60 -2.34 -26.48 19.24
C ARG A 60 -3.14 -26.44 20.54
N SER A 61 -4.23 -25.67 20.57
CA SER A 61 -5.04 -25.48 21.78
C SER A 61 -6.28 -26.38 21.81
N ASN A 62 -6.70 -26.94 20.68
CA ASN A 62 -7.81 -27.88 20.60
C ASN A 62 -7.28 -29.33 20.62
N ASP A 63 -7.79 -30.10 21.57
CA ASP A 63 -7.57 -31.55 21.62
C ASP A 63 -8.64 -32.33 20.84
N ASP A 64 -9.73 -31.66 20.43
CA ASP A 64 -10.83 -32.22 19.66
C ASP A 64 -10.54 -32.34 18.15
N LEU A 65 -11.43 -33.05 17.43
CA LEU A 65 -11.42 -33.14 15.97
C LEU A 65 -11.63 -31.77 15.34
N ILE A 66 -10.56 -31.26 14.72
CA ILE A 66 -10.60 -30.04 13.94
C ILE A 66 -11.24 -30.35 12.59
N ASP A 67 -12.30 -29.63 12.28
CA ASP A 67 -13.02 -29.79 11.03
C ASP A 67 -12.15 -29.44 9.81
N GLU A 68 -12.29 -30.21 8.74
CA GLU A 68 -11.49 -30.05 7.51
C GLU A 68 -11.70 -28.66 6.88
N SER A 69 -12.90 -28.07 7.02
CA SER A 69 -13.16 -26.71 6.51
C SER A 69 -12.27 -25.67 7.20
N THR A 70 -11.92 -25.88 8.47
CA THR A 70 -11.05 -24.98 9.25
C THR A 70 -9.59 -25.06 8.76
N LEU A 71 -9.18 -26.21 8.21
CA LEU A 71 -7.86 -26.43 7.65
C LEU A 71 -7.76 -26.04 6.17
N SER A 72 -8.84 -25.55 5.58
CA SER A 72 -8.90 -25.18 4.17
C SER A 72 -8.19 -23.85 3.89
N GLN A 73 -7.70 -23.72 2.66
CA GLN A 73 -7.15 -22.46 2.17
C GLN A 73 -8.21 -21.33 2.18
N GLN A 74 -9.47 -21.66 1.88
CA GLN A 74 -10.57 -20.70 1.86
C GLN A 74 -10.81 -20.10 3.24
N HIS A 75 -10.81 -20.91 4.29
CA HIS A 75 -10.97 -20.42 5.65
C HIS A 75 -9.80 -19.52 6.06
N TRP A 76 -8.57 -19.93 5.75
CA TRP A 76 -7.38 -19.11 5.98
C TRP A 76 -7.46 -17.74 5.28
N LEU A 77 -7.84 -17.71 4.00
CA LEU A 77 -8.05 -16.47 3.27
C LEU A 77 -9.18 -15.63 3.86
N SER A 78 -10.25 -16.24 4.38
CA SER A 78 -11.34 -15.51 5.02
C SER A 78 -10.89 -14.76 6.28
N ILE A 79 -9.99 -15.35 7.09
CA ILE A 79 -9.40 -14.69 8.26
C ILE A 79 -8.56 -13.49 7.82
N ILE A 80 -7.72 -13.69 6.80
CA ILE A 80 -6.87 -12.61 6.25
C ILE A 80 -7.74 -11.47 5.71
N ASN A 81 -8.75 -11.79 4.90
CA ASN A 81 -9.64 -10.78 4.31
C ASN A 81 -10.42 -10.01 5.38
N ALA A 82 -10.84 -10.67 6.46
CA ALA A 82 -11.49 -9.98 7.58
C ALA A 82 -10.52 -8.99 8.26
N GLU A 83 -9.29 -9.40 8.56
CA GLU A 83 -8.26 -8.52 9.15
C GLU A 83 -7.93 -7.34 8.24
N LEU A 84 -7.73 -7.60 6.94
CA LEU A 84 -7.42 -6.57 5.95
C LEU A 84 -8.59 -5.61 5.73
N SER A 85 -9.82 -6.12 5.70
CA SER A 85 -11.02 -5.27 5.60
C SER A 85 -11.12 -4.32 6.78
N GLU A 86 -10.82 -4.79 8.00
CA GLU A 86 -10.81 -3.93 9.18
C GLU A 86 -9.73 -2.85 9.07
N LEU A 87 -8.51 -3.24 8.71
CA LEU A 87 -7.40 -2.30 8.52
C LEU A 87 -7.67 -1.26 7.41
N ALA A 88 -8.42 -1.64 6.38
CA ALA A 88 -8.77 -0.78 5.26
C ALA A 88 -9.91 0.20 5.58
N LYS A 89 -10.68 0.02 6.65
CA LYS A 89 -11.74 0.98 7.03
C LYS A 89 -11.19 2.37 7.33
N ASP A 90 -9.96 2.43 7.86
CA ASP A 90 -9.27 3.67 8.17
C ASP A 90 -8.51 4.25 6.96
N ASN A 91 -8.54 3.60 5.80
CA ASN A 91 -7.90 4.14 4.60
C ASN A 91 -8.68 5.37 4.13
N LYS A 92 -8.04 6.52 4.28
CA LYS A 92 -8.49 7.75 3.65
C LYS A 92 -8.03 7.78 2.19
N PRO A 93 -8.84 8.32 1.26
CA PRO A 93 -8.38 8.63 -0.09
C PRO A 93 -7.06 9.40 -0.06
N VAL A 94 -6.15 9.07 -0.99
CA VAL A 94 -4.82 9.70 -1.06
C VAL A 94 -4.97 11.21 -1.25
N ILE A 95 -5.95 11.64 -2.05
CA ILE A 95 -6.20 13.06 -2.30
C ILE A 95 -6.67 13.80 -1.04
N GLU A 96 -7.47 13.17 -0.18
CA GLU A 96 -7.91 13.79 1.08
C GLU A 96 -6.73 13.93 2.04
N THR A 97 -5.91 12.88 2.14
CA THR A 97 -4.70 12.90 2.97
C THR A 97 -3.74 13.99 2.50
N LEU A 98 -3.52 14.08 1.19
CA LEU A 98 -2.71 15.11 0.54
C LEU A 98 -3.23 16.52 0.88
N GLN A 99 -4.51 16.78 0.66
CA GLN A 99 -5.14 18.08 0.89
C GLN A 99 -5.14 18.49 2.38
N SER A 100 -5.21 17.52 3.29
CA SER A 100 -5.14 17.76 4.72
C SER A 100 -3.73 18.00 5.26
N SER A 101 -2.69 17.74 4.46
CA SER A 101 -1.30 17.83 4.92
C SER A 101 -0.80 19.28 5.04
N ASP A 102 -0.05 19.57 6.10
CA ASP A 102 0.51 20.91 6.34
C ASP A 102 1.39 21.39 5.18
N ILE A 103 2.13 20.46 4.55
CA ILE A 103 3.04 20.79 3.46
C ILE A 103 2.28 21.16 2.18
N TYR A 104 1.17 20.48 1.90
CA TYR A 104 0.26 20.85 0.81
C TYR A 104 -0.41 22.20 1.07
N GLN A 105 -0.89 22.43 2.30
CA GLN A 105 -1.52 23.69 2.66
C GLN A 105 -0.53 24.86 2.49
N ARG A 106 0.71 24.70 2.97
CA ARG A 106 1.79 25.69 2.74
C ARG A 106 2.03 25.95 1.25
N PHE A 107 2.05 24.90 0.43
CA PHE A 107 2.19 25.06 -1.03
C PHE A 107 1.02 25.85 -1.62
N THR A 108 -0.21 25.52 -1.28
CA THR A 108 -1.39 26.23 -1.81
C THR A 108 -1.41 27.70 -1.41
N VAL A 109 -1.00 28.03 -0.18
CA VAL A 109 -0.86 29.41 0.29
C VAL A 109 0.21 30.15 -0.51
N ALA A 110 1.37 29.52 -0.72
CA ALA A 110 2.48 30.07 -1.49
C ALA A 110 2.08 30.28 -2.97
N LEU A 111 1.41 29.30 -3.57
CA LEU A 111 0.92 29.35 -4.95
C LEU A 111 -0.11 30.47 -5.17
N ALA A 112 -0.85 30.88 -4.13
CA ALA A 112 -1.77 32.02 -4.22
C ALA A 112 -1.04 33.38 -4.23
N GLN A 113 0.16 33.49 -3.66
CA GLN A 113 0.92 34.75 -3.60
C GLN A 113 1.58 35.10 -4.93
N PRO A 114 1.67 36.38 -5.33
CA PRO A 114 2.44 36.80 -6.51
C PRO A 114 3.89 36.28 -6.45
N LEU A 115 4.44 35.90 -7.61
CA LEU A 115 5.85 35.57 -7.73
C LEU A 115 6.62 36.87 -8.03
N LEU A 116 7.59 37.23 -7.19
CA LEU A 116 8.40 38.45 -7.38
C LEU A 116 9.71 38.13 -8.10
N SER A 117 10.14 36.87 -8.07
CA SER A 117 11.39 36.40 -8.66
C SER A 117 11.34 34.94 -9.07
N GLU A 118 12.30 34.53 -9.90
CA GLU A 118 12.55 33.11 -10.19
C GLU A 118 12.94 32.32 -8.92
N SER A 119 13.59 32.96 -7.95
CA SER A 119 13.91 32.30 -6.68
C SER A 119 12.66 31.93 -5.89
N ASP A 120 11.61 32.75 -5.93
CA ASP A 120 10.32 32.40 -5.31
C ASP A 120 9.70 31.20 -6.01
N ARG A 121 9.79 31.14 -7.35
CA ARG A 121 9.29 30.01 -8.14
C ARG A 121 10.02 28.72 -7.78
N GLU A 122 11.35 28.76 -7.68
CA GLU A 122 12.17 27.62 -7.26
C GLU A 122 11.82 27.14 -5.84
N GLN A 123 11.59 28.06 -4.90
CA GLN A 123 11.18 27.72 -3.53
C GLN A 123 9.80 27.07 -3.50
N HIS A 124 8.84 27.59 -4.26
CA HIS A 124 7.51 27.00 -4.38
C HIS A 124 7.57 25.62 -5.05
N TYR A 125 8.45 25.44 -6.03
CA TYR A 125 8.66 24.16 -6.71
C TYR A 125 9.27 23.13 -5.76
N ALA A 126 10.28 23.50 -4.97
CA ALA A 126 10.86 22.63 -3.95
C ALA A 126 9.79 22.15 -2.95
N LEU A 127 8.90 23.05 -2.52
CA LEU A 127 7.79 22.70 -1.63
C LEU A 127 6.81 21.72 -2.30
N LEU A 128 6.55 21.86 -3.61
CA LEU A 128 5.73 20.91 -4.36
C LEU A 128 6.41 19.54 -4.50
N CYS A 129 7.73 19.50 -4.70
CA CYS A 129 8.50 18.26 -4.69
C CYS A 129 8.40 17.54 -3.34
N ASP A 130 8.44 18.27 -2.22
CA ASP A 130 8.24 17.66 -0.91
C ASP A 130 6.79 17.12 -0.75
N VAL A 131 5.78 17.86 -1.22
CA VAL A 131 4.39 17.36 -1.25
C VAL A 131 4.32 16.03 -2.00
N TYR A 132 4.90 15.97 -3.20
CA TYR A 132 4.97 14.76 -4.00
C TYR A 132 5.67 13.61 -3.26
N GLU A 133 6.86 13.88 -2.73
CA GLU A 133 7.68 12.86 -2.07
C GLU A 133 6.95 12.22 -0.88
N PHE A 134 6.41 13.06 0.00
CA PHE A 134 5.86 12.61 1.29
C PHE A 134 4.42 12.13 1.19
N GLN A 135 3.59 12.74 0.35
CA GLN A 135 2.16 12.44 0.29
C GLN A 135 1.79 11.44 -0.81
N VAL A 136 2.66 11.25 -1.82
CA VAL A 136 2.34 10.39 -2.97
C VAL A 136 3.39 9.30 -3.17
N TYR A 137 4.65 9.68 -3.39
CA TYR A 137 5.72 8.73 -3.72
C TYR A 137 6.01 7.73 -2.59
N LYS A 138 6.25 8.20 -1.35
CA LYS A 138 6.52 7.32 -0.20
C LYS A 138 5.36 6.36 0.10
N PRO A 139 4.09 6.83 0.18
CA PRO A 139 2.95 5.93 0.33
C PRO A 139 2.85 4.88 -0.78
N LEU A 140 2.97 5.28 -2.05
CA LEU A 140 2.88 4.36 -3.19
C LEU A 140 4.01 3.33 -3.16
N THR A 141 5.26 3.76 -2.96
CA THR A 141 6.41 2.84 -2.87
C THR A 141 6.32 1.87 -1.69
N SER A 142 5.63 2.24 -0.61
CA SER A 142 5.36 1.32 0.52
C SER A 142 4.41 0.18 0.14
N MET A 143 3.51 0.41 -0.83
CA MET A 143 2.61 -0.60 -1.39
C MET A 143 3.32 -1.44 -2.45
N LEU A 144 4.15 -0.80 -3.27
CA LEU A 144 4.93 -1.43 -4.34
C LEU A 144 6.15 -2.20 -3.84
N HIS A 145 6.48 -2.13 -2.56
CA HIS A 145 7.69 -2.72 -2.00
C HIS A 145 7.85 -4.18 -2.47
N THR A 146 9.00 -4.51 -3.06
CA THR A 146 9.34 -5.82 -3.69
C THR A 146 8.61 -6.19 -4.99
N THR A 147 7.85 -5.28 -5.60
CA THR A 147 7.32 -5.44 -6.96
C THR A 147 8.29 -4.88 -8.00
N THR A 148 8.16 -5.30 -9.26
CA THR A 148 8.94 -4.74 -10.37
C THR A 148 8.62 -3.26 -10.61
N LEU A 149 7.36 -2.86 -10.37
CA LEU A 149 6.88 -1.48 -10.48
C LEU A 149 7.54 -0.51 -9.49
N PHE A 150 8.16 -1.01 -8.42
CA PHE A 150 8.87 -0.16 -7.45
C PHE A 150 9.92 0.74 -8.11
N TRP A 151 10.60 0.24 -9.15
CA TRP A 151 11.67 0.95 -9.86
C TRP A 151 11.16 1.85 -10.99
N GLU A 152 9.87 1.78 -11.32
CA GLU A 152 9.28 2.49 -12.46
C GLU A 152 8.83 3.91 -12.08
N ILE A 153 8.68 4.20 -10.79
CA ILE A 153 8.34 5.55 -10.30
C ILE A 153 9.56 6.22 -9.67
N SER A 154 9.79 7.47 -10.04
CA SER A 154 10.87 8.30 -9.50
C SER A 154 10.38 9.14 -8.33
N ASN A 155 11.26 9.44 -7.36
CA ASN A 155 11.01 10.48 -6.38
C ASN A 155 11.22 11.89 -6.95
N ASP A 156 11.89 11.99 -8.11
CA ASP A 156 12.04 13.23 -8.87
C ASP A 156 10.79 13.50 -9.70
N LEU A 157 10.09 14.60 -9.36
CA LEU A 157 8.86 15.03 -10.02
C LEU A 157 9.07 15.41 -11.50
N ASP A 158 10.29 15.77 -11.92
CA ASP A 158 10.61 16.05 -13.33
C ASP A 158 10.63 14.79 -14.19
N LEU A 159 10.86 13.63 -13.57
CA LEU A 159 10.90 12.35 -14.28
C LEU A 159 9.52 11.68 -14.36
N VAL A 160 8.52 12.19 -13.64
CA VAL A 160 7.15 11.66 -13.65
C VAL A 160 6.39 12.21 -14.86
N ASN A 161 5.97 11.32 -15.75
CA ASN A 161 5.32 11.70 -17.01
C ASN A 161 4.20 10.72 -17.43
N GLU A 162 3.51 11.07 -18.51
CA GLU A 162 2.37 10.33 -19.06
C GLU A 162 2.69 8.88 -19.50
N GLN A 163 3.96 8.52 -19.69
CA GLN A 163 4.36 7.15 -20.02
C GLN A 163 4.49 6.26 -18.78
N ILE A 164 4.67 6.86 -17.60
CA ILE A 164 4.85 6.17 -16.32
C ILE A 164 3.49 5.89 -15.67
N LEU A 165 2.57 6.85 -15.69
CA LEU A 165 1.25 6.76 -15.03
C LEU A 165 0.43 5.51 -15.40
N PRO A 166 0.33 5.07 -16.67
CA PRO A 166 -0.45 3.88 -17.04
C PRO A 166 0.03 2.59 -16.36
N LYS A 167 1.31 2.51 -15.97
CA LYS A 167 1.88 1.36 -15.27
C LYS A 167 1.31 1.20 -13.85
N PHE A 168 0.70 2.25 -13.29
CA PHE A 168 0.13 2.28 -11.95
C PHE A 168 -1.41 2.26 -11.95
N SER A 169 -2.04 1.75 -13.01
CA SER A 169 -3.51 1.65 -13.13
C SER A 169 -4.18 0.84 -12.00
N ASP A 170 -3.48 -0.11 -11.39
CA ASP A 170 -3.92 -0.84 -10.18
C ASP A 170 -3.94 0.03 -8.89
N TYR A 171 -3.45 1.27 -8.96
CA TYR A 171 -3.34 2.23 -7.85
C TYR A 171 -4.04 3.56 -8.17
N PRO A 172 -5.35 3.56 -8.47
CA PRO A 172 -6.06 4.71 -9.05
C PRO A 172 -6.00 5.96 -8.16
N GLN A 173 -6.03 5.80 -6.83
CA GLN A 173 -5.93 6.91 -5.88
C GLN A 173 -4.57 7.62 -5.96
N HIS A 174 -3.49 6.86 -6.18
CA HIS A 174 -2.15 7.43 -6.34
C HIS A 174 -2.00 8.08 -7.72
N VAL A 175 -2.52 7.47 -8.79
CA VAL A 175 -2.52 8.06 -10.13
C VAL A 175 -3.21 9.42 -10.12
N LEU A 176 -4.41 9.52 -9.54
CA LEU A 176 -5.15 10.78 -9.41
C LEU A 176 -4.35 11.84 -8.62
N ALA A 177 -3.67 11.43 -7.54
CA ALA A 177 -2.85 12.35 -6.76
C ALA A 177 -1.62 12.85 -7.53
N ILE A 178 -0.98 11.99 -8.34
CA ILE A 178 0.13 12.38 -9.20
C ILE A 178 -0.34 13.37 -10.28
N GLU A 179 -1.46 13.08 -10.96
CA GLU A 179 -2.03 13.98 -11.97
C GLU A 179 -2.35 15.35 -11.38
N HIS A 180 -2.92 15.40 -10.17
CA HIS A 180 -3.17 16.65 -9.45
C HIS A 180 -1.88 17.43 -9.18
N ILE A 181 -0.81 16.75 -8.74
CA ILE A 181 0.50 17.39 -8.49
C ILE A 181 1.12 17.90 -9.79
N LEU A 182 1.01 17.17 -10.90
CA LEU A 182 1.50 17.62 -12.21
C LEU A 182 0.73 18.86 -12.70
N ALA A 183 -0.58 18.92 -12.48
CA ALA A 183 -1.38 20.11 -12.78
C ALA A 183 -0.93 21.33 -11.95
N LEU A 184 -0.65 21.14 -10.65
CA LEU A 184 -0.12 22.20 -9.78
C LEU A 184 1.28 22.66 -10.21
N LYS A 185 2.13 21.73 -10.66
CA LYS A 185 3.44 22.06 -11.23
C LYS A 185 3.28 22.94 -12.45
N GLN A 186 2.42 22.56 -13.39
CA GLN A 186 2.14 23.34 -14.60
C GLN A 186 1.63 24.75 -14.23
N GLN A 187 0.68 24.85 -13.29
CA GLN A 187 0.17 26.13 -12.80
C GLN A 187 1.27 27.02 -12.21
N LEU A 188 2.23 26.45 -11.47
CA LEU A 188 3.35 27.20 -10.91
C LEU A 188 4.30 27.70 -12.02
N MET A 189 4.59 26.87 -13.02
CA MET A 189 5.48 27.22 -14.13
C MET A 189 4.89 28.29 -15.05
N ASP A 190 3.57 28.23 -15.29
CA ASP A 190 2.86 29.20 -16.13
C ASP A 190 2.61 30.55 -15.41
N LYS A 191 2.84 30.61 -14.10
CA LYS A 191 2.58 31.81 -13.32
C LYS A 191 3.60 32.91 -13.65
N PRO A 192 3.16 34.08 -14.12
CA PRO A 192 4.05 35.17 -14.47
C PRO A 192 4.65 35.82 -13.21
N LEU A 193 5.85 36.38 -13.37
CA LEU A 193 6.45 37.26 -12.37
C LEU A 193 5.73 38.62 -12.40
N VAL A 194 5.53 39.22 -11.22
CA VAL A 194 4.87 40.52 -11.01
C VAL A 194 5.90 41.58 -10.65
#